data_AF-A0A258KXZ3-F1
#
_entry.id   AF-A0A258KXZ3-F1
#
_cell.length_a   1.000
_cell.length_b   1.000
_cell.length_c   1.000
_cell.angle_alpha   90.00
_cell.angle_beta   90.00
_cell.angle_gamma   90.00
#
_symmetry.space_group_name_H-M   'P 1'
#
loop_
_entity.id
_entity.type
_entity.pdbx_description
1 polymer ?
#
loop_
_entity_poly.entity_id
_entity_poly.type
_entity_poly.pdbx_seq_one_letter_code
_entity_poly.pdbx_strand_id
1 'polypeptide(L)'
;MKVPFKNALNTTPIPAMIKSYFLKLLMLFFIGSLNSSCKKNANSVQPVMPVSTIPVTVTLRHVLPAVLKESSGLCFTDGNLWSFGDSGNPNSIYKIDTLTSTILQIVTVANYPNIDWEDIIADSLYIYVGDMGNNDGNRTNLKILRINKTDITTTNSPVTVNAEAINFSYSDQTDFTANSNTNFDCEAIAAIGNNLYAFTKDRSDLQTRCYKLSKDPGTYVVTPISSFNTN
;
A
#
# COMPACT_ATOMS: atom_id res chain seq x y z
N MET A 1 -26.35 -21.26 -52.62
CA MET A 1 -27.69 -20.82 -53.02
C MET A 1 -28.72 -21.66 -52.25
N LYS A 2 -29.26 -21.12 -51.15
CA LYS A 2 -30.35 -21.68 -50.33
C LYS A 2 -30.93 -20.51 -49.50
N VAL A 3 -32.26 -20.41 -49.50
CA VAL A 3 -33.14 -19.44 -48.82
C VAL A 3 -33.71 -20.14 -47.56
N PRO A 4 -34.36 -19.51 -46.55
CA PRO A 4 -34.22 -18.20 -45.88
C PRO A 4 -33.92 -18.35 -44.36
N PHE A 5 -33.69 -17.25 -43.63
CA PHE A 5 -33.90 -17.21 -42.17
C PHE A 5 -35.00 -16.20 -41.83
N LYS A 6 -36.04 -16.67 -41.13
CA LYS A 6 -37.12 -15.88 -40.53
C LYS A 6 -36.85 -15.70 -39.03
N ASN A 7 -36.96 -14.45 -38.59
CA ASN A 7 -37.43 -13.89 -37.32
C ASN A 7 -37.33 -14.69 -36.00
N ALA A 8 -36.71 -14.05 -35.01
CA ALA A 8 -37.28 -13.89 -33.67
C ALA A 8 -36.70 -12.63 -33.00
N LEU A 9 -37.44 -11.52 -33.02
CA LEU A 9 -37.24 -10.38 -32.12
C LEU A 9 -38.21 -10.56 -30.95
N ASN A 10 -37.69 -10.94 -29.79
CA ASN A 10 -38.43 -10.91 -28.53
C ASN A 10 -38.05 -9.64 -27.75
N THR A 11 -39.10 -8.86 -27.49
CA THR A 11 -39.23 -7.67 -26.63
C THR A 11 -39.18 -8.07 -25.14
N THR A 12 -38.32 -7.52 -24.28
CA THR A 12 -38.48 -6.35 -23.34
C THR A 12 -37.89 -6.77 -21.97
N PRO A 13 -37.64 -5.88 -20.97
CA PRO A 13 -37.23 -4.47 -20.98
C PRO A 13 -35.99 -4.22 -20.06
N ILE A 14 -35.28 -3.11 -20.30
CA ILE A 14 -34.24 -2.58 -19.40
C ILE A 14 -34.93 -1.88 -18.21
N PRO A 15 -34.65 -2.23 -16.95
CA PRO A 15 -35.18 -1.47 -15.82
C PRO A 15 -34.50 -0.10 -15.72
N ALA A 16 -35.31 0.94 -15.81
CA ALA A 16 -34.95 2.29 -15.42
C ALA A 16 -34.85 2.39 -13.89
N MET A 17 -33.70 2.81 -13.36
CA MET A 17 -33.64 3.54 -12.08
C MET A 17 -32.43 4.49 -12.07
N ILE A 18 -32.57 5.59 -12.80
CA ILE A 18 -31.91 6.86 -12.52
C ILE A 18 -33.04 7.84 -12.24
N LYS A 19 -33.29 8.17 -10.96
CA LYS A 19 -33.82 9.46 -10.49
C LYS A 19 -34.04 9.47 -8.98
N SER A 20 -33.58 10.56 -8.37
CA SER A 20 -34.15 11.23 -7.19
C SER A 20 -33.69 10.80 -5.80
N TYR A 21 -32.67 11.49 -5.28
CA TYR A 21 -32.77 12.16 -3.97
C TYR A 21 -32.13 13.55 -4.07
N PHE A 22 -32.89 14.48 -4.64
CA PHE A 22 -32.66 15.92 -4.53
C PHE A 22 -33.93 16.51 -3.92
N LEU A 23 -33.99 16.59 -2.59
CA LEU A 23 -34.98 17.40 -1.90
C LEU A 23 -34.42 17.89 -0.55
N LYS A 24 -34.05 19.18 -0.56
CA LYS A 24 -34.25 20.21 0.47
C LYS A 24 -34.16 19.79 1.94
N LEU A 25 -33.19 20.38 2.64
CA LEU A 25 -33.56 21.16 3.82
C LEU A 25 -32.85 22.52 3.77
N LEU A 26 -33.65 23.53 3.43
CA LEU A 26 -33.34 24.94 3.59
C LEU A 26 -33.80 25.33 5.00
N MET A 27 -32.87 25.79 5.83
CA MET A 27 -33.16 26.72 6.91
C MET A 27 -32.14 27.87 6.81
N LEU A 28 -32.57 29.00 6.23
CA LEU A 28 -32.01 30.32 6.56
C LEU A 28 -32.46 30.65 8.01
N PHE A 29 -31.80 31.44 8.85
CA PHE A 29 -31.01 32.66 8.70
C PHE A 29 -30.08 32.77 9.93
N PHE A 30 -28.86 33.28 9.78
CA PHE A 30 -28.48 34.57 10.38
C PHE A 30 -27.16 35.07 9.79
N ILE A 31 -27.21 36.27 9.23
CA ILE A 31 -26.06 37.09 8.86
C ILE A 31 -25.44 37.60 10.15
N GLY A 32 -24.13 37.42 10.29
CA GLY A 32 -23.36 37.95 11.39
C GLY A 32 -21.89 38.03 11.03
N SER A 33 -21.51 39.10 10.33
CA SER A 33 -20.12 39.53 10.25
C SER A 33 -19.65 39.93 11.65
N LEU A 34 -18.74 39.15 12.22
CA LEU A 34 -17.89 39.60 13.33
C LEU A 34 -16.44 39.33 12.93
N ASN A 35 -15.74 40.42 12.63
CA ASN A 35 -14.29 40.50 12.77
C ASN A 35 -13.96 40.23 14.24
N SER A 36 -13.69 38.97 14.58
CA SER A 36 -13.06 38.61 15.82
C SER A 36 -11.61 38.30 15.53
N SER A 37 -10.77 39.31 15.76
CA SER A 37 -9.33 39.14 15.99
C SER A 37 -9.13 37.97 16.94
N CYS A 38 -8.67 36.83 16.42
CA CYS A 38 -8.34 35.67 17.24
C CYS A 38 -7.06 35.99 18.00
N LYS A 39 -7.20 36.63 19.16
CA LYS A 39 -6.14 36.65 20.17
C LYS A 39 -5.94 35.19 20.57
N LYS A 40 -4.76 34.64 20.28
CA LYS A 40 -4.32 33.33 20.79
C LYS A 40 -4.41 33.38 22.31
N ASN A 41 -5.50 32.87 22.87
CA ASN A 41 -5.60 32.58 24.27
C ASN A 41 -4.96 31.21 24.45
N ALA A 42 -3.73 31.19 24.97
CA ALA A 42 -2.98 29.99 25.29
C ALA A 42 -3.65 29.32 26.49
N ASN A 43 -4.75 28.59 26.26
CA ASN A 43 -5.40 27.66 27.21
C ASN A 43 -6.50 26.85 26.49
N SER A 44 -6.22 26.32 25.29
CA SER A 44 -7.08 25.27 24.72
C SER A 44 -6.74 23.94 25.41
N VAL A 45 -7.52 23.58 26.42
CA VAL A 45 -7.53 22.21 26.95
C VAL A 45 -7.90 21.29 25.79
N GLN A 46 -6.94 20.51 25.29
CA GLN A 46 -7.21 19.49 24.29
C GLN A 46 -8.23 18.50 24.89
N PRO A 47 -9.31 18.15 24.17
CA PRO A 47 -10.23 17.14 24.66
C PRO A 47 -9.49 15.81 24.81
N VAL A 48 -9.24 15.41 26.05
CA VAL A 48 -8.69 14.09 26.35
C VAL A 48 -9.81 13.08 26.11
N MET A 49 -9.72 12.36 25.00
CA MET A 49 -10.59 11.21 24.76
C MET A 49 -10.27 10.16 25.83
N PRO A 50 -11.27 9.65 26.57
CA PRO A 50 -11.02 8.56 27.51
C PRO A 50 -10.56 7.33 26.72
N VAL A 51 -9.27 6.99 26.85
CA VAL A 51 -8.71 5.76 26.29
C VAL A 51 -9.22 4.59 27.13
N SER A 52 -10.26 3.92 26.63
CA SER A 52 -10.71 2.66 27.21
C SER A 52 -9.73 1.57 26.80
N THR A 53 -8.82 1.20 27.70
CA THR A 53 -7.91 0.07 27.49
C THR A 53 -8.66 -1.24 27.68
N ILE A 54 -9.26 -1.76 26.61
CA ILE A 54 -9.74 -3.15 26.60
C ILE A 54 -8.48 -4.04 26.55
N PRO A 55 -8.23 -4.90 27.54
CA PRO A 55 -7.11 -5.82 27.48
C PRO A 55 -7.29 -6.78 26.30
N VAL A 56 -6.40 -6.69 25.32
CA VAL A 56 -6.34 -7.62 24.19
C VAL A 56 -5.35 -8.73 24.54
N THR A 57 -5.84 -9.96 24.69
CA THR A 57 -4.97 -11.12 24.83
C THR A 57 -4.57 -11.62 23.45
N VAL A 58 -3.28 -11.51 23.13
CA VAL A 58 -2.71 -12.07 21.90
C VAL A 58 -2.24 -13.49 22.18
N THR A 59 -2.77 -14.47 21.43
CA THR A 59 -2.33 -15.86 21.50
C THR A 59 -1.48 -16.18 20.28
N LEU A 60 -0.27 -16.70 20.47
CA LEU A 60 0.53 -17.26 19.38
C LEU A 60 -0.26 -18.39 18.71
N ARG A 61 -0.49 -18.26 17.40
CA ARG A 61 -1.14 -19.30 16.60
C ARG A 61 -0.10 -20.28 16.06
N HIS A 62 0.86 -19.75 15.30
CA HIS A 62 1.90 -20.53 14.64
C HIS A 62 3.18 -19.71 14.49
N VAL A 63 4.29 -20.41 14.32
CA VAL A 63 5.59 -19.82 13.93
C VAL A 63 5.67 -19.85 12.41
N LEU A 64 6.13 -18.74 11.80
CA LEU A 64 6.34 -18.71 10.35
C LEU A 64 7.43 -19.71 9.94
N PRO A 65 7.33 -20.31 8.73
CA PRO A 65 8.37 -21.17 8.19
C PRO A 65 9.74 -20.50 8.17
N ALA A 66 10.81 -21.29 8.33
CA ALA A 66 12.18 -20.78 8.37
C ALA A 66 12.59 -19.99 7.10
N VAL A 67 11.96 -20.27 5.95
CA VAL A 67 12.17 -19.51 4.70
C VAL A 67 11.65 -18.07 4.76
N LEU A 68 10.82 -17.75 5.75
CA LEU A 68 10.30 -16.41 6.06
C LEU A 68 10.94 -15.85 7.35
N LYS A 69 12.12 -16.34 7.74
CA LYS A 69 12.92 -15.66 8.75
C LYS A 69 13.17 -14.23 8.25
N GLU A 70 13.08 -13.25 9.16
CA GLU A 70 13.20 -11.83 8.81
C GLU A 70 12.12 -11.38 7.81
N SER A 71 10.87 -11.79 8.05
CA SER A 71 9.74 -11.28 7.28
C SER A 71 9.52 -9.78 7.53
N SER A 72 9.60 -8.97 6.47
CA SER A 72 9.31 -7.52 6.54
C SER A 72 7.85 -7.16 6.27
N GLY A 73 7.05 -8.06 5.68
CA GLY A 73 5.67 -7.73 5.30
C GLY A 73 4.68 -8.88 5.32
N LEU A 74 3.41 -8.53 5.57
CA LEU A 74 2.25 -9.43 5.54
C LEU A 74 1.08 -8.77 4.79
N CYS A 75 0.55 -9.47 3.78
CA CYS A 75 -0.61 -9.02 3.03
C CYS A 75 -1.70 -10.09 3.00
N PHE A 76 -2.89 -9.77 3.50
CA PHE A 76 -4.07 -10.63 3.34
C PHE A 76 -4.94 -10.12 2.18
N THR A 77 -5.02 -10.89 1.09
CA THR A 77 -5.78 -10.51 -0.10
C THR A 77 -6.35 -11.75 -0.80
N ASP A 78 -7.55 -11.62 -1.37
CA ASP A 78 -8.26 -12.72 -2.07
C ASP A 78 -8.38 -14.01 -1.25
N GLY A 79 -8.54 -13.87 0.08
CA GLY A 79 -8.65 -15.00 1.01
C GLY A 79 -7.32 -15.68 1.35
N ASN A 80 -6.19 -15.11 0.95
CA ASN A 80 -4.86 -15.70 1.11
C ASN A 80 -3.93 -14.77 1.89
N LEU A 81 -3.11 -15.34 2.76
CA LEU A 81 -2.03 -14.61 3.44
C LEU A 81 -0.74 -14.74 2.62
N TRP A 82 -0.10 -13.61 2.37
CA TRP A 82 1.16 -13.50 1.63
C TRP A 82 2.23 -12.85 2.48
N SER A 83 3.47 -13.28 2.26
CA SER A 83 4.66 -12.72 2.91
C SER A 83 5.91 -12.91 2.06
N PHE A 84 7.02 -12.34 2.49
CA PHE A 84 8.35 -12.49 1.92
C PHE A 84 9.39 -12.25 3.05
N GLY A 85 10.65 -12.58 2.81
CA GLY A 85 11.77 -12.26 3.72
C GLY A 85 12.54 -11.02 3.24
N ASP A 86 13.18 -10.28 4.14
CA ASP A 86 13.92 -9.04 3.87
C ASP A 86 15.14 -9.21 2.94
N SER A 87 16.03 -8.20 2.89
CA SER A 87 17.29 -8.25 2.16
C SER A 87 18.06 -9.58 2.29
N GLY A 88 18.60 -10.07 1.16
CA GLY A 88 19.37 -11.32 1.14
C GLY A 88 18.54 -12.61 1.13
N ASN A 89 17.22 -12.53 1.33
CA ASN A 89 16.30 -13.63 1.07
C ASN A 89 16.03 -13.79 -0.45
N PRO A 90 15.46 -14.94 -0.89
CA PRO A 90 15.04 -15.10 -2.27
C PRO A 90 14.06 -14.01 -2.72
N ASN A 91 14.10 -13.68 -4.01
CA ASN A 91 13.18 -12.77 -4.70
C ASN A 91 11.81 -13.41 -4.95
N SER A 92 11.17 -13.88 -3.87
CA SER A 92 9.92 -14.61 -3.93
C SER A 92 8.94 -14.14 -2.86
N ILE A 93 7.66 -14.13 -3.21
CA ILE A 93 6.56 -14.02 -2.25
C ILE A 93 5.94 -15.40 -2.03
N TYR A 94 5.43 -15.62 -0.83
CA TYR A 94 4.97 -16.91 -0.35
C TYR A 94 3.52 -16.81 0.11
N LYS A 95 2.67 -17.70 -0.41
CA LYS A 95 1.33 -17.91 0.10
C LYS A 95 1.39 -18.84 1.31
N ILE A 96 0.80 -18.42 2.42
CA ILE A 96 0.87 -19.11 3.71
C ILE A 96 -0.51 -19.59 4.11
N ASP A 97 -0.60 -20.84 4.55
CA ASP A 97 -1.79 -21.38 5.19
C ASP A 97 -1.98 -20.76 6.58
N THR A 98 -3.13 -20.13 6.80
CA THR A 98 -3.40 -19.39 8.05
C THR A 98 -3.66 -20.29 9.26
N LEU A 99 -3.85 -21.59 9.06
CA LEU A 99 -4.17 -22.58 10.11
C LEU A 99 -2.98 -23.46 10.48
N THR A 100 -1.95 -23.51 9.64
CA THR A 100 -0.80 -24.43 9.79
C THR A 100 0.54 -23.75 9.57
N SER A 101 0.54 -22.52 9.05
CA SER A 101 1.74 -21.80 8.58
C SER A 101 2.51 -22.50 7.47
N THR A 102 1.95 -23.51 6.81
CA THR A 102 2.60 -24.16 5.67
C THR A 102 2.65 -23.25 4.44
N ILE A 103 3.70 -23.38 3.64
CA ILE A 103 3.82 -22.67 2.37
C ILE A 103 2.94 -23.38 1.33
N LEU A 104 1.89 -22.70 0.87
CA LEU A 104 0.96 -23.21 -0.13
C LEU A 104 1.43 -22.93 -1.56
N GLN A 105 2.15 -21.83 -1.77
CA GLN A 105 2.63 -21.42 -3.08
C GLN A 105 3.88 -20.54 -2.97
N ILE A 106 4.79 -20.70 -3.92
CA ILE A 106 5.98 -19.86 -4.07
C ILE A 106 5.86 -19.12 -5.42
N VAL A 107 5.95 -17.79 -5.38
CA VAL A 107 5.92 -16.94 -6.57
C VAL A 107 7.24 -16.18 -6.66
N THR A 108 8.06 -16.51 -7.65
CA THR A 108 9.36 -15.89 -7.89
C THR A 108 9.26 -14.77 -8.92
N VAL A 109 9.85 -13.61 -8.61
CA VAL A 109 9.92 -12.46 -9.52
C VAL A 109 11.20 -12.56 -10.35
N ALA A 110 11.12 -12.97 -11.62
CA ALA A 110 12.31 -13.30 -12.42
C ALA A 110 13.21 -12.10 -12.76
N ASN A 111 12.60 -10.93 -12.98
CA ASN A 111 13.27 -9.77 -13.57
C ASN A 111 13.76 -8.74 -12.54
N TYR A 112 13.56 -8.99 -11.23
CA TYR A 112 14.07 -8.15 -10.16
C TYR A 112 14.58 -9.00 -8.99
N PRO A 113 15.78 -8.70 -8.45
CA PRO A 113 16.25 -9.31 -7.22
C PRO A 113 15.58 -8.69 -5.99
N ASN A 114 15.70 -9.38 -4.85
CA ASN A 114 15.44 -8.80 -3.54
C ASN A 114 16.71 -8.07 -3.08
N ILE A 115 16.74 -6.75 -3.26
CA ILE A 115 17.84 -5.91 -2.78
C ILE A 115 17.55 -5.53 -1.33
N ASP A 116 16.40 -4.89 -1.08
CA ASP A 116 15.92 -4.56 0.26
C ASP A 116 14.39 -4.45 0.22
N TRP A 117 13.72 -5.61 0.18
CA TRP A 117 12.26 -5.65 0.21
C TRP A 117 11.76 -5.37 1.63
N GLU A 118 10.82 -4.43 1.78
CA GLU A 118 10.40 -3.97 3.10
C GLU A 118 8.90 -4.03 3.37
N ASP A 119 8.06 -4.07 2.34
CA ASP A 119 6.63 -4.21 2.55
C ASP A 119 5.90 -4.84 1.37
N ILE A 120 4.73 -5.42 1.63
CA ILE A 120 3.85 -6.05 0.66
C ILE A 120 2.40 -5.61 0.89
N ILE A 121 1.78 -5.11 -0.16
CA ILE A 121 0.37 -4.70 -0.17
C ILE A 121 -0.31 -5.22 -1.43
N ALA A 122 -1.63 -5.05 -1.53
CA ALA A 122 -2.36 -5.42 -2.72
C ALA A 122 -3.55 -4.49 -2.95
N ASP A 123 -4.01 -4.43 -4.20
CA ASP A 123 -5.35 -3.96 -4.54
C ASP A 123 -6.12 -5.04 -5.31
N SER A 124 -7.19 -4.67 -6.00
CA SER A 124 -8.03 -5.63 -6.73
C SER A 124 -7.31 -6.32 -7.90
N LEU A 125 -6.25 -5.73 -8.44
CA LEU A 125 -5.57 -6.22 -9.66
C LEU A 125 -4.14 -6.65 -9.39
N TYR A 126 -3.44 -5.99 -8.46
CA TYR A 126 -2.01 -6.15 -8.28
C TYR A 126 -1.63 -6.50 -6.85
N ILE A 127 -0.52 -7.23 -6.72
CA ILE A 127 0.30 -7.26 -5.51
C ILE A 127 1.45 -6.29 -5.72
N TYR A 128 1.76 -5.49 -4.71
CA TYR A 128 2.88 -4.56 -4.72
C TYR A 128 3.90 -4.99 -3.68
N VAL A 129 5.18 -4.96 -4.04
CA VAL A 129 6.30 -5.26 -3.13
C VAL A 129 7.27 -4.08 -3.16
N GLY A 130 7.55 -3.48 -2.01
CA GLY A 130 8.47 -2.34 -1.90
C GLY A 130 9.92 -2.81 -1.82
N ASP A 131 10.70 -2.64 -2.89
CA ASP A 131 12.16 -2.75 -2.89
C ASP A 131 12.75 -1.35 -2.62
N MET A 132 12.70 -0.97 -1.36
CA MET A 132 12.75 0.44 -0.94
C MET A 132 13.48 0.68 0.39
N GLY A 133 13.93 -0.37 1.10
CA GLY A 133 14.80 -0.22 2.25
C GLY A 133 16.11 0.47 1.84
N ASN A 134 16.60 1.39 2.67
CA ASN A 134 17.73 2.24 2.34
C ASN A 134 18.43 2.69 3.62
N ASN A 135 18.82 1.69 4.42
CA ASN A 135 19.42 1.84 5.74
C ASN A 135 20.56 2.86 5.80
N ASP A 136 21.41 2.91 4.77
CA ASP A 136 22.57 3.81 4.68
C ASP A 136 22.30 5.08 3.86
N GLY A 137 21.07 5.30 3.39
CA GLY A 137 20.70 6.52 2.67
C GLY A 137 21.43 6.72 1.34
N ASN A 138 21.99 5.68 0.74
CA ASN A 138 22.87 5.76 -0.44
C ASN A 138 22.27 5.09 -1.69
N ARG A 139 21.10 4.46 -1.60
CA ARG A 139 20.45 3.84 -2.76
C ARG A 139 19.83 4.87 -3.70
N THR A 140 20.00 4.63 -4.99
CA THR A 140 19.45 5.45 -6.10
C THR A 140 18.45 4.70 -6.96
N ASN A 141 18.06 3.49 -6.54
CA ASN A 141 17.29 2.54 -7.34
C ASN A 141 16.05 2.01 -6.62
N LEU A 142 15.44 2.84 -5.77
CA LEU A 142 14.22 2.52 -5.03
C LEU A 142 13.07 2.28 -6.01
N LYS A 143 12.26 1.25 -5.72
CA LYS A 143 11.11 0.91 -6.56
C LYS A 143 10.03 0.18 -5.78
N ILE A 144 8.81 0.30 -6.27
CA ILE A 144 7.71 -0.59 -5.90
C ILE A 144 7.49 -1.52 -7.10
N LEU A 145 7.64 -2.82 -6.87
CA LEU A 145 7.36 -3.87 -7.84
C LEU A 145 5.86 -4.13 -7.88
N ARG A 146 5.28 -4.11 -9.07
CA ARG A 146 3.87 -4.38 -9.33
C ARG A 146 3.72 -5.71 -10.05
N ILE A 147 3.10 -6.68 -9.39
CA ILE A 147 2.85 -8.03 -9.91
C ILE A 147 1.37 -8.14 -10.24
N ASN A 148 1.04 -8.52 -11.47
CA ASN A 148 -0.35 -8.75 -11.86
C ASN A 148 -0.85 -10.07 -11.26
N LYS A 149 -1.95 -10.01 -10.51
CA LYS A 149 -2.53 -11.19 -9.85
C LYS A 149 -2.94 -12.27 -10.85
N THR A 150 -3.30 -11.90 -12.09
CA THR A 150 -3.66 -12.88 -13.12
C THR A 150 -2.49 -13.75 -13.58
N ASP A 151 -1.26 -13.30 -13.37
CA ASP A 151 -0.05 -14.05 -13.73
C ASP A 151 0.27 -15.11 -12.66
N ILE A 152 -0.27 -14.95 -11.45
CA ILE A 152 -0.16 -15.90 -10.35
C ILE A 152 -1.23 -17.00 -10.54
N THR A 153 -0.94 -17.96 -11.43
CA THR A 153 -1.85 -19.07 -11.69
C THR A 153 -2.05 -19.94 -10.43
N THR A 154 -3.28 -20.34 -10.14
CA THR A 154 -3.67 -20.88 -8.83
C THR A 154 -3.30 -22.35 -8.59
N THR A 155 -2.67 -23.04 -9.54
CA THR A 155 -2.42 -24.50 -9.46
C THR A 155 -0.97 -24.92 -9.63
N ASN A 156 -0.07 -24.03 -10.05
CA ASN A 156 1.34 -24.35 -10.19
C ASN A 156 2.12 -23.77 -9.00
N SER A 157 3.11 -24.51 -8.52
CA SER A 157 4.08 -24.05 -7.54
C SER A 157 5.39 -24.83 -7.75
N PRO A 158 6.55 -24.17 -7.90
CA PRO A 158 6.72 -22.72 -7.93
C PRO A 158 6.12 -22.10 -9.22
N VAL A 159 5.76 -20.82 -9.15
CA VAL A 159 5.41 -19.99 -10.32
C VAL A 159 6.45 -18.90 -10.47
N THR A 160 6.84 -18.64 -11.71
CA THR A 160 7.71 -17.54 -12.06
C THR A 160 6.89 -16.47 -12.78
N VAL A 161 6.97 -15.23 -12.30
CA VAL A 161 6.30 -14.06 -12.89
C VAL A 161 7.32 -12.97 -13.18
N ASN A 162 6.94 -12.01 -14.03
CA ASN A 162 7.63 -10.73 -14.12
C ASN A 162 6.86 -9.68 -13.31
N ALA A 163 7.58 -8.71 -12.76
CA ALA A 163 6.99 -7.52 -12.18
C ALA A 163 7.24 -6.31 -13.10
N GLU A 164 6.37 -5.30 -13.00
CA GLU A 164 6.63 -3.97 -13.52
C GLU A 164 7.18 -3.09 -12.39
N ALA A 165 8.02 -2.09 -12.69
CA ALA A 165 8.60 -1.23 -11.67
C ALA A 165 8.01 0.18 -11.69
N ILE A 166 7.63 0.65 -10.50
CA ILE A 166 7.35 2.05 -10.19
C ILE A 166 8.59 2.58 -9.50
N ASN A 167 9.53 3.11 -10.29
CA ASN A 167 10.79 3.63 -9.77
C ASN A 167 10.57 5.02 -9.17
N PHE A 168 11.25 5.32 -8.07
CA PHE A 168 11.16 6.64 -7.47
C PHE A 168 12.46 7.10 -6.81
N SER A 169 12.60 8.42 -6.72
CA SER A 169 13.63 9.09 -5.93
C SER A 169 13.04 10.27 -5.18
N TYR A 170 13.62 10.61 -4.03
CA TYR A 170 13.18 11.75 -3.23
C TYR A 170 13.77 13.04 -3.78
N SER A 171 12.91 14.05 -3.99
CA SER A 171 13.33 15.38 -4.46
C SER A 171 14.24 16.10 -3.45
N ASP A 172 14.16 15.71 -2.17
CA ASP A 172 14.87 16.29 -1.04
C ASP A 172 16.11 15.46 -0.60
N GLN A 173 16.43 14.36 -1.29
CA GLN A 173 17.68 13.63 -1.10
C GLN A 173 18.74 14.10 -2.09
N THR A 174 19.67 14.92 -1.61
CA THR A 174 20.79 15.44 -2.43
C THR A 174 22.14 14.83 -2.08
N ASP A 175 22.25 14.15 -0.95
CA ASP A 175 23.46 13.46 -0.49
C ASP A 175 23.20 11.95 -0.44
N PHE A 176 24.11 11.19 -1.06
CA PHE A 176 24.08 9.72 -1.11
C PHE A 176 25.34 9.12 -0.48
N THR A 177 26.06 9.91 0.33
CA THR A 177 27.13 9.41 1.18
C THR A 177 26.54 8.46 2.22
N ALA A 178 27.06 7.23 2.28
CA ALA A 178 26.54 6.19 3.16
C ALA A 178 26.55 6.64 4.63
N ASN A 179 25.37 6.67 5.25
CA ASN A 179 25.16 7.07 6.64
C ASN A 179 23.85 6.47 7.16
N SER A 180 23.94 5.68 8.23
CA SER A 180 22.76 5.06 8.86
C SER A 180 21.82 6.04 9.57
N ASN A 181 22.29 7.27 9.81
CA ASN A 181 21.49 8.38 10.32
C ASN A 181 20.86 9.17 9.16
N THR A 182 19.92 8.55 8.45
CA THR A 182 19.25 9.09 7.25
C THR A 182 17.73 9.24 7.43
N ASN A 183 17.11 10.07 6.59
CA ASN A 183 15.65 10.24 6.45
C ASN A 183 15.09 9.65 5.15
N PHE A 184 15.87 8.82 4.47
CA PHE A 184 15.54 8.30 3.14
C PHE A 184 15.43 6.79 3.11
N ASP A 185 15.24 6.19 4.28
CA ASP A 185 14.97 4.77 4.50
C ASP A 185 13.46 4.54 4.50
N CYS A 186 12.94 3.71 3.58
CA CYS A 186 11.49 3.51 3.41
C CYS A 186 11.09 2.10 3.80
N GLU A 187 10.14 1.97 4.71
CA GLU A 187 9.78 0.67 5.29
C GLU A 187 8.28 0.36 5.28
N ALA A 188 7.43 1.26 4.77
CA ALA A 188 6.02 0.95 4.61
C ALA A 188 5.40 1.60 3.37
N ILE A 189 4.45 0.91 2.77
CA ILE A 189 3.61 1.42 1.68
C ILE A 189 2.13 1.18 1.95
N ALA A 190 1.28 2.00 1.34
CA ALA A 190 -0.17 1.80 1.35
C ALA A 190 -0.76 2.09 -0.03
N ALA A 191 -1.78 1.33 -0.42
CA ALA A 191 -2.55 1.56 -1.64
C ALA A 191 -3.91 2.16 -1.27
N ILE A 192 -4.14 3.44 -1.61
CA ILE A 192 -5.38 4.13 -1.28
C ILE A 192 -5.93 4.82 -2.54
N GLY A 193 -7.11 4.39 -2.97
CA GLY A 193 -7.71 4.81 -4.24
C GLY A 193 -6.75 4.52 -5.41
N ASN A 194 -6.41 5.58 -6.16
CA ASN A 194 -5.59 5.48 -7.37
C ASN A 194 -4.08 5.67 -7.11
N ASN A 195 -3.64 5.75 -5.85
CA ASN A 195 -2.26 6.10 -5.53
C ASN A 195 -1.64 5.09 -4.57
N LEU A 196 -0.31 5.07 -4.59
CA LEU A 196 0.51 4.49 -3.54
C LEU A 196 1.01 5.59 -2.62
N TYR A 197 1.22 5.25 -1.36
CA TYR A 197 1.82 6.11 -0.36
C TYR A 197 3.01 5.37 0.22
N ALA A 198 4.17 6.02 0.28
CA ALA A 198 5.39 5.48 0.87
C ALA A 198 5.73 6.25 2.15
N PHE A 199 6.21 5.55 3.17
CA PHE A 199 6.49 6.10 4.49
C PHE A 199 7.92 5.76 4.90
N THR A 200 8.67 6.80 5.28
CA THR A 200 10.05 6.64 5.68
C THR A 200 10.21 6.40 7.18
N LYS A 201 11.25 5.67 7.55
CA LYS A 201 11.72 5.45 8.92
C LYS A 201 12.84 6.44 9.19
N ASP A 202 12.45 7.67 9.46
CA ASP A 202 13.41 8.76 9.55
C ASP A 202 14.14 8.73 10.88
N ARG A 203 15.44 8.46 10.80
CA ARG A 203 16.32 8.25 11.96
C ARG A 203 17.00 9.55 12.39
N SER A 204 17.12 10.55 11.50
CA SER A 204 17.87 11.76 11.80
C SER A 204 17.05 12.86 12.47
N ASP A 205 15.80 13.06 12.06
CA ASP A 205 14.93 14.13 12.59
C ASP A 205 13.67 13.60 13.30
N LEU A 206 13.53 12.28 13.44
CA LEU A 206 12.43 11.61 14.15
C LEU A 206 11.06 11.96 13.57
N GLN A 207 10.99 12.22 12.27
CA GLN A 207 9.74 12.51 11.56
C GLN A 207 9.54 11.56 10.40
N THR A 208 8.56 10.66 10.42
CA THR A 208 8.24 9.89 9.20
C THR A 208 7.65 10.80 8.13
N ARG A 209 8.20 10.77 6.92
CA ARG A 209 7.69 11.50 5.75
C ARG A 209 6.77 10.60 4.93
N CYS A 210 5.68 11.18 4.43
CA CYS A 210 4.76 10.52 3.52
C CYS A 210 4.92 11.05 2.10
N TYR A 211 5.10 10.15 1.14
CA TYR A 211 5.22 10.45 -0.28
C TYR A 211 4.07 9.82 -1.04
N LYS A 212 3.55 10.51 -2.04
CA LYS A 212 2.48 10.01 -2.91
C LYS A 212 3.05 9.62 -4.27
N LEU A 213 2.75 8.42 -4.73
CA LEU A 213 3.21 7.87 -5.99
C LEU A 213 2.04 7.43 -6.88
N SER A 214 2.27 7.46 -8.19
CA SER A 214 1.40 6.80 -9.17
C SER A 214 1.40 5.29 -8.92
N LYS A 215 0.29 4.62 -9.28
CA LYS A 215 0.24 3.15 -9.39
C LYS A 215 0.78 2.64 -10.72
N ASP A 216 1.02 3.52 -11.69
CA ASP A 216 1.50 3.17 -13.02
C ASP A 216 3.03 3.00 -13.03
N PRO A 217 3.57 2.05 -13.82
CA PRO A 217 5.01 1.86 -13.95
C PRO A 217 5.64 3.09 -14.60
N GLY A 218 6.84 3.44 -14.15
CA GLY A 218 7.50 4.65 -14.59
C GLY A 218 8.64 5.04 -13.67
N THR A 219 9.13 6.26 -13.84
CA THR A 219 10.15 6.86 -12.98
C THR A 219 9.64 8.20 -12.49
N TYR A 220 9.62 8.36 -11.16
CA TYR A 220 9.03 9.52 -10.51
C TYR A 220 10.03 10.17 -9.54
N VAL A 221 10.08 11.50 -9.53
CA VAL A 221 10.73 12.26 -8.46
C VAL A 221 9.63 12.73 -7.52
N VAL A 222 9.70 12.35 -6.25
CA VAL A 222 8.61 12.57 -5.27
C VAL A 222 9.02 13.58 -4.20
N THR A 223 8.09 14.44 -3.81
CA THR A 223 8.24 15.42 -2.72
C THR A 223 7.34 15.00 -1.56
N PRO A 224 7.76 15.17 -0.30
CA PRO A 224 6.92 14.82 0.84
C PRO A 224 5.63 15.63 0.83
N ILE A 225 4.49 14.95 1.04
CA ILE A 225 3.17 15.58 1.14
C ILE A 225 2.73 15.82 2.59
N SER A 226 3.40 15.18 3.55
CA SER A 226 3.19 15.33 4.99
C SER A 226 4.39 14.78 5.76
N SER A 227 4.55 15.18 7.02
CA SER A 227 5.45 14.56 8.00
C SER A 227 4.72 14.31 9.32
N PHE A 228 5.18 13.33 10.09
CA PHE A 228 4.59 12.98 11.39
C PHE A 228 5.70 12.70 12.40
N ASN A 229 5.57 13.23 13.61
CA ASN A 229 6.48 12.90 14.70
C ASN A 229 6.35 11.41 15.07
N THR A 230 7.49 10.75 15.26
CA THR A 230 7.53 9.35 15.71
C THR A 230 7.66 9.21 17.23
N ASN A 231 7.61 10.34 17.97
CA ASN A 231 7.65 10.43 19.44
C ASN A 231 6.48 11.25 20.00
#